data_AF-A0A150WG60-F1
#
_entry.id   AF-A0A150WG60-F1
#
_cell.length_a   1.000
_cell.length_b   1.000
_cell.length_c   1.000
_cell.angle_alpha   90.00
_cell.angle_beta   90.00
_cell.angle_gamma   90.00
#
_symmetry.space_group_name_H-M   'P 1'
#
loop_
_entity.id
_entity.type
_entity.pdbx_description
1 polymer ?
#
loop_
_entity_poly.entity_id
_entity_poly.type
_entity_poly.pdbx_seq_one_letter_code
_entity_poly.pdbx_strand_id
1 'polypeptide(L)'
;MKTLLSIALILASTTSAFAAPAKAKQPANLELCTLELHEESEELFIVEEIFDIKKAASATNFQLEMLNAHMNYISFEEPKDFTFEEIKDVFQKSFDDLYILKLTSRKTGKVYLETKSYPGDNPYGLVFDLKGNVIAQNGDDSYTLIGKDGSEFSCYEVNKDKYDN
;
A
#
# COMPACT_ATOMS: atom_id res chain seq x y z
N MET A 1 74.06 -24.56 -24.52
CA MET A 1 72.60 -24.82 -24.63
C MET A 1 72.11 -25.43 -23.32
N LYS A 2 71.24 -24.71 -22.59
CA LYS A 2 70.06 -25.24 -21.87
C LYS A 2 69.45 -24.10 -21.05
N THR A 3 68.39 -23.56 -21.62
CA THR A 3 67.39 -22.65 -21.06
C THR A 3 66.66 -23.33 -19.91
N LEU A 4 66.45 -22.64 -18.79
CA LEU A 4 65.32 -22.88 -17.90
C LEU A 4 64.77 -21.53 -17.44
N LEU A 5 63.61 -21.20 -18.01
CA LEU A 5 62.77 -20.06 -17.68
C LEU A 5 61.82 -20.53 -16.57
N SER A 6 61.95 -20.01 -15.36
CA SER A 6 60.99 -20.27 -14.27
C SER A 6 59.91 -19.21 -14.30
N ILE A 7 58.70 -19.62 -14.70
CA ILE A 7 57.48 -18.83 -14.64
C ILE A 7 57.00 -18.86 -13.17
N ALA A 8 57.06 -17.73 -12.49
CA ALA A 8 56.42 -17.56 -11.19
C ALA A 8 54.91 -17.31 -11.40
N LEU A 9 54.11 -18.26 -10.96
CA LEU A 9 52.64 -18.20 -10.99
C LEU A 9 52.17 -17.30 -9.84
N ILE A 10 51.75 -16.07 -10.14
CA ILE A 10 51.11 -15.19 -9.16
C ILE A 10 49.67 -15.66 -8.99
N LEU A 11 49.38 -16.32 -7.87
CA LEU A 11 48.02 -16.57 -7.41
C LEU A 11 47.39 -15.22 -7.01
N ALA A 12 46.65 -14.61 -7.95
CA ALA A 12 45.72 -13.55 -7.62
C ALA A 12 44.56 -14.17 -6.83
N SER A 13 44.63 -14.11 -5.51
CA SER A 13 43.49 -14.40 -4.65
C SER A 13 42.43 -13.32 -4.88
N THR A 14 41.50 -13.58 -5.79
CA THR A 14 40.27 -12.80 -5.91
C THR A 14 39.44 -13.07 -4.67
N THR A 15 39.66 -12.28 -3.63
CA THR A 15 38.68 -12.14 -2.56
C THR A 15 37.46 -11.51 -3.20
N SER A 16 36.49 -12.33 -3.60
CA SER A 16 35.13 -11.89 -3.84
C SER A 16 34.64 -11.30 -2.53
N ALA A 17 34.80 -9.99 -2.36
CA ALA A 17 34.09 -9.25 -1.34
C ALA A 17 32.61 -9.43 -1.68
N PHE A 18 31.96 -10.39 -1.01
CA PHE A 18 30.52 -10.41 -0.92
C PHE A 18 30.13 -9.06 -0.37
N ALA A 19 29.60 -8.20 -1.24
CA ALA A 19 28.91 -7.01 -0.80
C ALA A 19 27.89 -7.49 0.23
N ALA A 20 28.00 -6.99 1.46
CA ALA A 20 26.93 -7.17 2.44
C ALA A 20 25.61 -6.81 1.73
N PRO A 21 24.56 -7.63 1.84
CA PRO A 21 23.29 -7.31 1.19
C PRO A 21 22.96 -5.87 1.58
N ALA A 22 22.80 -5.02 0.57
CA ALA A 22 22.42 -3.63 0.80
C ALA A 22 21.20 -3.68 1.72
N LYS A 23 21.29 -3.06 2.91
CA LYS A 23 20.13 -2.92 3.80
C LYS A 23 18.98 -2.46 2.92
N ALA A 24 17.98 -3.32 2.72
CA ALA A 24 16.82 -2.98 1.93
C ALA A 24 16.32 -1.64 2.47
N LYS A 25 16.26 -0.63 1.61
CA LYS A 25 15.88 0.71 2.01
C LYS A 25 14.48 0.57 2.61
N GLN A 26 14.31 0.90 3.89
CA GLN A 26 13.00 0.81 4.53
C GLN A 26 11.97 1.52 3.62
N PRO A 27 10.80 0.90 3.40
CA PRO A 27 9.79 1.48 2.52
C PRO A 27 9.44 2.89 2.96
N ALA A 28 9.11 3.76 2.00
CA ALA A 28 8.47 5.01 2.33
C ALA A 28 7.11 4.72 3.00
N ASN A 29 6.66 5.62 3.88
CA ASN A 29 5.34 5.55 4.52
C ASN A 29 5.10 4.33 5.44
N LEU A 30 6.13 3.84 6.13
CA LEU A 30 6.00 2.82 7.19
C LEU A 30 4.94 3.14 8.26
N GLU A 31 4.59 4.41 8.45
CA GLU A 31 3.49 4.81 9.34
C GLU A 31 2.12 4.25 8.90
N LEU A 32 1.92 3.96 7.62
CA LEU A 32 0.68 3.34 7.12
C LEU A 32 0.54 1.89 7.58
N CYS A 33 1.62 1.23 8.02
CA CYS A 33 1.50 -0.10 8.59
C CYS A 33 0.80 -0.11 9.94
N THR A 34 0.55 1.03 10.60
CA THR A 34 -0.30 1.01 11.80
C THR A 34 -1.78 0.95 11.46
N LEU A 35 -2.20 1.09 10.19
CA LEU A 35 -3.61 1.06 9.81
C LEU A 35 -4.27 -0.31 10.05
N GLU A 36 -3.50 -1.41 10.05
CA GLU A 36 -3.96 -2.75 10.46
C GLU A 36 -4.05 -2.93 11.99
N LEU A 37 -3.56 -1.95 12.76
CA LEU A 37 -3.51 -2.01 14.23
C LEU A 37 -4.47 -0.98 14.82
N HIS A 38 -5.71 -1.40 15.09
CA HIS A 38 -6.84 -0.52 15.47
C HIS A 38 -6.47 0.66 16.40
N GLU A 39 -6.17 0.41 17.68
CA GLU A 39 -5.91 1.46 18.67
C GLU A 39 -4.69 2.32 18.30
N GLU A 40 -3.61 1.69 17.84
CA GLU A 40 -2.39 2.40 17.44
C GLU A 40 -2.62 3.31 16.22
N SER A 41 -3.49 2.88 15.31
CA SER A 41 -3.91 3.68 14.16
C SER A 41 -4.61 4.95 14.60
N GLU A 42 -5.54 4.85 15.55
CA GLU A 42 -6.29 5.99 16.08
C GLU A 42 -5.38 6.99 16.82
N GLU A 43 -4.35 6.49 17.50
CA GLU A 43 -3.32 7.31 18.12
C GLU A 43 -2.41 8.02 17.10
N LEU A 44 -2.18 7.41 15.93
CA LEU A 44 -1.25 7.94 14.92
C LEU A 44 -1.93 8.83 13.89
N PHE A 45 -3.19 8.58 13.54
CA PHE A 45 -3.91 9.28 12.49
C PHE A 45 -5.12 10.04 13.02
N ILE A 46 -5.36 11.22 12.45
CA ILE A 46 -6.68 11.83 12.44
C ILE A 46 -7.38 11.29 11.18
N VAL A 47 -8.51 10.62 11.38
CA VAL A 47 -9.32 10.05 10.30
C VAL A 47 -10.56 10.92 10.10
N GLU A 48 -10.77 11.42 8.90
CA GLU A 48 -11.94 12.21 8.52
C GLU A 48 -12.66 11.52 7.37
N GLU A 49 -13.94 11.16 7.53
CA GLU A 49 -14.79 10.76 6.41
C GLU A 49 -15.05 12.00 5.53
N ILE A 50 -14.55 11.99 4.30
CA ILE A 50 -14.74 13.08 3.35
C ILE A 50 -15.71 12.71 2.22
N PHE A 51 -16.08 11.43 2.12
CA PHE A 51 -17.02 10.91 1.15
C PHE A 51 -17.65 9.60 1.63
N ASP A 52 -18.94 9.45 1.39
CA ASP A 52 -19.73 8.24 1.60
C ASP A 52 -20.60 8.03 0.35
N ILE A 53 -20.43 6.90 -0.35
CA ILE A 53 -21.11 6.63 -1.63
C ILE A 53 -22.64 6.63 -1.49
N LYS A 54 -23.17 6.18 -0.34
CA LYS A 54 -24.62 6.05 -0.10
C LYS A 54 -25.25 7.42 0.13
N LYS A 55 -24.49 8.36 0.72
CA LYS A 55 -24.96 9.72 1.03
C LYS A 55 -24.64 10.75 -0.04
N ALA A 56 -23.55 10.57 -0.80
CA ALA A 56 -23.10 11.54 -1.79
C ALA A 56 -24.12 11.71 -2.93
N ALA A 57 -24.31 12.95 -3.38
CA ALA A 57 -25.13 13.26 -4.56
C ALA A 57 -24.31 13.21 -5.87
N SER A 58 -23.00 13.38 -5.77
CA SER A 58 -22.05 13.34 -6.89
C SER A 58 -20.64 13.08 -6.36
N ALA A 59 -19.72 12.75 -7.27
CA ALA A 59 -18.28 12.67 -7.00
C ALA A 59 -17.53 13.67 -7.89
N THR A 60 -16.47 14.28 -7.34
CA THR A 60 -15.47 14.98 -8.16
C THR A 60 -14.72 13.99 -9.05
N ASN A 61 -14.06 14.47 -10.12
CA ASN A 61 -13.25 13.60 -10.99
C ASN A 61 -12.21 12.81 -10.19
N PHE A 62 -11.54 13.47 -9.25
CA PHE A 62 -10.52 12.83 -8.42
C PHE A 62 -11.11 11.77 -7.48
N GLN A 63 -12.27 12.03 -6.88
CA GLN A 63 -12.98 11.00 -6.11
C GLN A 63 -13.40 9.84 -7.01
N LEU A 64 -13.91 10.12 -8.21
CA LEU A 64 -14.32 9.08 -9.16
C LEU A 64 -13.14 8.22 -9.61
N GLU A 65 -11.96 8.80 -9.82
CA GLU A 65 -10.71 8.07 -10.11
C GLU A 65 -10.36 7.12 -8.97
N MET A 66 -10.40 7.58 -7.72
CA MET A 66 -10.11 6.74 -6.54
C MET A 66 -11.16 5.63 -6.34
N LEU A 67 -12.45 5.93 -6.58
CA LEU A 67 -13.52 4.93 -6.51
C LEU A 67 -13.35 3.88 -7.61
N ASN A 68 -13.00 4.29 -8.84
CA ASN A 68 -12.73 3.39 -9.94
C ASN A 68 -11.54 2.48 -9.67
N ALA A 69 -10.44 3.03 -9.13
CA ALA A 69 -9.29 2.24 -8.74
C ALA A 69 -9.68 1.16 -7.72
N HIS A 70 -10.51 1.52 -6.73
CA HIS A 70 -11.01 0.59 -5.72
C HIS A 70 -11.91 -0.49 -6.33
N MET A 71 -12.87 -0.11 -7.19
CA MET A 71 -13.76 -1.07 -7.86
C MET A 71 -12.98 -2.10 -8.68
N ASN A 72 -11.96 -1.65 -9.41
CA ASN A 72 -11.12 -2.55 -10.20
C ASN A 72 -10.20 -3.40 -9.31
N TYR A 73 -9.77 -2.90 -8.15
CA TYR A 73 -8.97 -3.65 -7.20
C TYR A 73 -9.73 -4.83 -6.57
N ILE A 74 -11.00 -4.63 -6.22
CA ILE A 74 -11.84 -5.68 -5.60
C ILE A 74 -12.56 -6.57 -6.63
N SER A 75 -12.41 -6.28 -7.92
CA SER A 75 -13.05 -7.02 -9.01
C SER A 75 -12.15 -8.13 -9.54
N PHE A 76 -12.75 -9.27 -9.91
CA PHE A 76 -12.08 -10.34 -10.65
C PHE A 76 -12.29 -10.23 -12.17
N GLU A 77 -12.90 -9.13 -12.65
CA GLU A 77 -13.13 -8.84 -14.06
C GLU A 77 -12.00 -8.01 -14.69
N GLU A 78 -12.02 -7.90 -16.02
CA GLU A 78 -11.17 -6.95 -16.74
C GLU A 78 -11.41 -5.50 -16.26
N PRO A 79 -10.34 -4.69 -16.09
CA PRO A 79 -10.49 -3.31 -15.63
C PRO A 79 -11.38 -2.48 -16.55
N LYS A 80 -12.25 -1.69 -15.95
CA LYS A 80 -13.15 -0.77 -16.66
C LYS A 80 -13.40 0.51 -15.87
N ASP A 81 -13.85 1.53 -16.58
CA ASP A 81 -14.30 2.78 -15.96
C ASP A 81 -15.80 2.68 -15.66
N PHE A 82 -16.12 2.84 -14.39
CA PHE A 82 -17.45 2.98 -13.84
C PHE A 82 -17.82 4.44 -13.68
N THR A 83 -19.06 4.77 -13.99
CA THR A 83 -19.67 6.06 -13.64
C THR A 83 -19.99 6.10 -12.14
N PHE A 84 -20.13 7.32 -11.59
CA PHE A 84 -20.57 7.51 -10.21
C PHE A 84 -21.90 6.80 -9.92
N GLU A 85 -22.86 6.85 -10.84
CA GLU A 85 -24.18 6.22 -10.66
C GLU A 85 -24.09 4.69 -10.65
N GLU A 86 -23.21 4.09 -11.46
CA GLU A 86 -22.99 2.63 -11.44
C GLU A 86 -22.37 2.18 -10.11
N ILE A 87 -21.35 2.89 -9.62
CA ILE A 87 -20.74 2.58 -8.32
C ILE A 87 -21.77 2.75 -7.20
N LYS A 88 -22.53 3.84 -7.24
CA LYS A 88 -23.56 4.11 -6.25
C LYS A 88 -24.65 3.04 -6.24
N ASP A 89 -25.13 2.62 -7.40
CA ASP A 89 -26.14 1.57 -7.51
C ASP A 89 -25.67 0.24 -6.91
N VAL A 90 -24.40 -0.13 -7.13
CA VAL A 90 -23.79 -1.33 -6.52
C VAL A 90 -23.84 -1.25 -4.99
N PHE A 91 -23.35 -0.17 -4.40
CA PHE A 91 -23.27 -0.05 -2.93
C PHE A 91 -24.62 0.27 -2.27
N GLN A 92 -25.57 0.89 -2.96
CA GLN A 92 -26.93 1.08 -2.42
C GLN A 92 -27.70 -0.23 -2.27
N LYS A 93 -27.40 -1.22 -3.12
CA LYS A 93 -28.03 -2.54 -3.08
C LYS A 93 -27.27 -3.53 -2.20
N SER A 94 -26.01 -3.23 -1.87
CA SER A 94 -25.19 -4.03 -0.97
C SER A 94 -25.41 -3.63 0.50
N PHE A 95 -25.12 -4.58 1.40
CA PHE A 95 -24.91 -4.25 2.81
C PHE A 95 -23.58 -3.52 3.02
N ASP A 96 -22.63 -3.69 2.11
CA ASP A 96 -21.30 -3.11 2.20
C ASP A 96 -21.34 -1.59 2.08
N ASP A 97 -20.40 -0.93 2.75
CA ASP A 97 -20.18 0.50 2.64
C ASP A 97 -18.96 0.80 1.76
N LEU A 98 -18.89 2.02 1.23
CA LEU A 98 -17.72 2.54 0.52
C LEU A 98 -17.51 4.01 0.89
N TYR A 99 -16.33 4.27 1.43
CA TYR A 99 -15.92 5.58 1.90
C TYR A 99 -14.66 6.06 1.20
N ILE A 100 -14.47 7.39 1.20
CA ILE A 100 -13.13 7.98 1.08
C ILE A 100 -12.83 8.69 2.39
N LEU A 101 -11.75 8.26 3.03
CA LEU A 101 -11.25 8.79 4.28
C LEU A 101 -10.01 9.64 4.01
N LYS A 102 -9.86 10.74 4.74
CA LYS A 102 -8.63 11.51 4.81
C LYS A 102 -7.89 11.11 6.08
N LEU A 103 -6.66 10.65 5.91
CA LEU A 103 -5.77 10.24 7.00
C LEU A 103 -4.70 11.31 7.18
N THR A 104 -4.70 12.00 8.31
CA THR A 104 -3.64 12.97 8.64
C THR A 104 -2.75 12.40 9.73
N SER A 105 -1.49 12.12 9.42
CA SER A 105 -0.52 11.66 10.41
C SER A 105 -0.28 12.72 11.47
N ARG A 106 -0.55 12.39 12.73
CA ARG A 106 -0.26 13.25 13.89
C ARG A 106 1.25 13.42 14.09
N LYS A 107 2.04 12.44 13.64
CA LYS A 107 3.50 12.43 13.78
C LYS A 107 4.20 13.28 12.73
N THR A 108 3.76 13.19 11.47
CA THR A 108 4.46 13.81 10.33
C THR A 108 3.69 14.96 9.69
N GLY A 109 2.40 15.11 9.98
CA GLY A 109 1.50 16.04 9.31
C GLY A 109 1.19 15.66 7.87
N LYS A 110 1.68 14.51 7.37
CA LYS A 110 1.36 14.04 6.02
C LYS A 110 -0.11 13.66 5.93
N VAL A 111 -0.68 13.93 4.76
CA VAL A 111 -2.06 13.59 4.43
C VAL A 111 -2.06 12.49 3.37
N TYR A 112 -2.89 11.49 3.62
CA TYR A 112 -3.21 10.41 2.71
C TYR A 112 -4.72 10.35 2.51
N LEU A 113 -5.14 9.71 1.42
CA LEU A 113 -6.54 9.41 1.17
C LEU A 113 -6.70 7.91 1.12
N GLU A 114 -7.76 7.38 1.70
CA GLU A 114 -8.04 5.95 1.68
C GLU A 114 -9.45 5.73 1.13
N THR A 115 -9.55 5.00 0.04
CA THR A 115 -10.84 4.44 -0.39
C THR A 115 -11.00 3.08 0.28
N LYS A 116 -12.10 2.87 1.01
CA LYS A 116 -12.27 1.66 1.83
C LYS A 116 -13.70 1.13 1.74
N SER A 117 -13.83 -0.18 1.56
CA SER A 117 -15.10 -0.90 1.62
C SER A 117 -15.06 -2.05 2.62
N TYR A 118 -16.22 -2.45 3.12
CA TYR A 118 -16.38 -3.53 4.10
C TYR A 118 -17.29 -4.63 3.57
N PRO A 119 -16.80 -5.52 2.69
CA PRO A 119 -17.50 -6.76 2.34
C PRO A 119 -17.55 -7.72 3.53
N GLY A 120 -18.61 -7.62 4.34
CA GLY A 120 -18.71 -8.33 5.61
C GLY A 120 -17.80 -7.71 6.69
N ASP A 121 -17.05 -8.56 7.40
CA ASP A 121 -16.19 -8.13 8.52
C ASP A 121 -14.79 -7.65 8.05
N ASN A 122 -14.46 -7.88 6.78
CA ASN A 122 -13.10 -7.77 6.26
C ASN A 122 -12.94 -6.52 5.38
N PRO A 123 -12.10 -5.55 5.77
CA PRO A 123 -11.92 -4.34 5.00
C PRO A 123 -11.04 -4.54 3.77
N TYR A 124 -11.50 -4.02 2.63
CA TYR A 124 -10.65 -3.82 1.46
C TYR A 124 -10.38 -2.33 1.31
N GLY A 125 -9.14 -1.95 1.00
CA GLY A 125 -8.83 -0.53 0.85
C GLY A 125 -7.62 -0.24 -0.02
N LEU A 126 -7.63 0.95 -0.61
CA LEU A 126 -6.50 1.54 -1.31
C LEU A 126 -6.14 2.87 -0.67
N VAL A 127 -4.86 3.05 -0.35
CA VAL A 127 -4.32 4.31 0.16
C VAL A 127 -3.60 5.04 -0.97
N PHE A 128 -3.94 6.31 -1.15
CA PHE A 128 -3.43 7.20 -2.17
C PHE A 128 -2.59 8.32 -1.55
N ASP A 129 -1.56 8.75 -2.28
CA ASP A 129 -0.99 10.07 -2.07
C ASP A 129 -1.91 11.18 -2.61
N LEU A 130 -1.64 12.44 -2.28
CA LEU A 130 -2.42 13.58 -2.76
C LEU A 130 -2.35 13.82 -4.29
N LYS A 131 -1.56 13.03 -5.03
CA LYS A 131 -1.50 13.06 -6.48
C LYS A 131 -2.33 11.94 -7.12
N GLY A 132 -2.95 11.07 -6.32
CA GLY A 132 -3.74 9.93 -6.80
C GLY A 132 -2.93 8.67 -7.07
N ASN A 133 -1.66 8.58 -6.66
CA ASN A 133 -0.92 7.33 -6.79
C ASN A 133 -1.28 6.40 -5.63
N VAL A 134 -1.58 5.14 -5.93
CA VAL A 134 -1.72 4.09 -4.91
C VAL A 134 -0.35 3.84 -4.27
N ILE A 135 -0.29 3.92 -2.94
CA ILE A 135 0.93 3.77 -2.14
C ILE A 135 0.81 2.72 -1.04
N ALA A 136 -0.41 2.25 -0.77
CA ALA A 136 -0.66 1.04 0.01
C ALA A 136 -2.00 0.43 -0.38
N GLN A 137 -2.17 -0.85 -0.12
CA GLN A 137 -3.42 -1.57 -0.31
C GLN A 137 -3.68 -2.49 0.88
N ASN A 138 -4.94 -2.66 1.25
CA ASN A 138 -5.39 -3.68 2.17
C ASN A 138 -6.27 -4.67 1.43
N GLY A 139 -5.83 -5.93 1.41
CA GLY A 139 -6.53 -7.02 0.78
C GLY A 139 -7.22 -7.96 1.75
N ASP A 140 -7.35 -7.58 3.04
CA ASP A 140 -8.19 -8.17 4.10
C ASP A 140 -7.79 -7.54 5.46
N ASP A 141 -6.89 -8.21 6.19
CA ASP A 141 -6.44 -7.83 7.53
C ASP A 141 -5.06 -7.16 7.55
N SER A 142 -4.37 -7.09 6.41
CA SER A 142 -3.02 -6.57 6.35
C SER A 142 -2.76 -5.65 5.17
N TYR A 143 -2.08 -4.55 5.47
CA TYR A 143 -1.66 -3.59 4.48
C TYR A 143 -0.36 -4.04 3.80
N THR A 144 -0.25 -3.75 2.51
CA THR A 144 0.98 -3.84 1.74
C THR A 144 1.33 -2.45 1.24
N LEU A 145 2.55 -1.98 1.54
CA LEU A 145 3.08 -0.72 1.03
C LEU A 145 3.59 -0.91 -0.39
N ILE A 146 3.32 0.07 -1.25
CA ILE A 146 3.73 0.08 -2.66
C ILE A 146 4.83 1.13 -2.84
N GLY A 147 6.01 0.67 -3.21
CA GLY A 147 7.17 1.48 -3.54
C GLY A 147 6.99 2.23 -4.87
N LYS A 148 7.77 3.30 -5.05
CA LYS A 148 7.73 4.11 -6.30
C LYS A 148 8.12 3.32 -7.56
N ASP A 149 8.84 2.22 -7.38
CA ASP A 149 9.25 1.28 -8.42
C ASP A 149 8.29 0.09 -8.57
N GLY A 150 7.16 0.10 -7.86
CA GLY A 150 6.19 -0.99 -7.82
C GLY A 150 6.57 -2.14 -6.89
N SER A 151 7.66 -2.01 -6.10
CA SER A 151 7.98 -3.01 -5.09
C SER A 151 6.90 -3.07 -4.01
N GLU A 152 6.59 -4.27 -3.54
CA GLU A 152 5.61 -4.49 -2.47
C GLU A 152 6.32 -4.83 -1.16
N PHE A 153 5.78 -4.31 -0.06
CA PHE A 153 6.26 -4.58 1.29
C PHE A 153 5.10 -4.84 2.23
N SER A 154 5.05 -6.05 2.79
CA SER A 154 3.99 -6.47 3.72
C SER A 154 4.15 -5.81 5.09
N CYS A 155 3.09 -5.19 5.60
CA CYS A 155 3.04 -4.63 6.95
C CYS A 155 2.96 -5.70 8.04
N TYR A 156 2.44 -6.90 7.72
CA TYR A 156 2.50 -8.05 8.61
C TYR A 156 3.91 -8.31 9.13
N GLU A 157 4.94 -8.23 8.27
CA GLU A 157 6.34 -8.45 8.71
C GLU A 157 6.83 -7.42 9.74
N VAL A 158 6.27 -6.21 9.72
CA VAL A 158 6.57 -5.16 10.70
C VAL A 158 5.83 -5.40 12.01
N ASN A 159 4.61 -5.93 11.93
CA ASN A 159 3.68 -6.02 13.05
C ASN A 159 3.47 -7.44 13.58
N LYS A 160 4.14 -8.46 13.03
CA LYS A 160 3.98 -9.87 13.42
C LYS A 160 4.06 -10.09 14.94
N ASP A 161 4.97 -9.39 15.61
CA ASP A 161 5.17 -9.51 17.06
C ASP A 161 4.03 -8.88 17.88
N LYS A 162 3.12 -8.13 17.25
CA LYS A 162 1.92 -7.54 17.86
C LYS A 162 0.67 -8.40 17.67
N TYR A 163 0.67 -9.31 16.70
CA TYR A 163 -0.41 -10.26 16.48
C TYR A 163 -0.30 -11.52 17.35
N ASP A 164 0.93 -11.89 17.73
CA ASP A 164 1.23 -13.14 18.44
C ASP A 164 1.13 -13.04 19.99
N ASN A 165 0.56 -11.96 20.54
CA ASN A 165 0.44 -11.74 22.00
C ASN A 165 -1.01 -11.81 22.51
#